data_AF-A0A096APX9-F1
#
_entry.id   AF-A0A096APX9-F1
#
_cell.length_a   1.000
_cell.length_b   1.000
_cell.length_c   1.000
_cell.angle_alpha   90.00
_cell.angle_beta   90.00
_cell.angle_gamma   90.00
#
_symmetry.space_group_name_H-M   'P 1'
#
loop_
_entity.id
_entity.type
_entity.pdbx_description
1 polymer ?
#
loop_
_entity_poly.entity_id
_entity_poly.type
_entity_poly.pdbx_seq_one_letter_code
_entity_poly.pdbx_strand_id
1 'polypeptide(L)' 'MKREIKFRGKQMNKYFHLLTDEEFSQAVEQKKQYSDFKQPSWCSYPNALNYNLGCWKLTERKVKTISDCKNCECKQGS' A
#
# COMPACT_ATOMS: atom_id res chain seq x y z
N MET A 1 -10.84 31.71 3.96
CA MET A 1 -11.94 30.88 3.43
C MET A 1 -11.48 29.43 3.43
N LYS A 2 -12.17 28.57 4.19
CA LYS A 2 -11.86 27.15 4.35
C LYS A 2 -12.29 26.41 3.08
N ARG A 3 -11.35 25.85 2.31
CA ARG A 3 -11.69 24.98 1.17
C ARG A 3 -12.06 23.61 1.72
N GLU A 4 -13.35 23.34 1.83
CA GLU A 4 -13.87 22.01 2.09
C GLU A 4 -13.66 21.13 0.86
N ILE A 5 -12.62 20.30 0.90
CA ILE A 5 -12.37 19.33 -0.16
C ILE A 5 -13.17 18.06 0.15
N LYS A 6 -14.34 17.93 -0.49
CA LYS A 6 -15.14 16.69 -0.47
C LYS A 6 -14.45 15.61 -1.33
N PHE A 7 -13.50 14.88 -0.77
CA PHE A 7 -12.97 13.67 -1.42
C PHE A 7 -13.88 12.48 -1.12
N ARG A 8 -14.85 12.24 -2.03
CA ARG A 8 -15.45 10.90 -2.19
C ARG A 8 -14.32 9.91 -2.47
N GLY A 9 -14.31 8.77 -1.76
CA GLY A 9 -13.28 7.73 -1.76
C GLY A 9 -12.75 7.40 -3.16
N LYS A 10 -11.67 8.07 -3.54
CA LYS A 10 -10.97 7.85 -4.79
C LYS A 10 -9.76 7.01 -4.45
N GLN A 11 -9.78 5.75 -4.88
CA GLN A 11 -8.60 4.90 -4.85
C GLN A 11 -7.45 5.65 -5.51
N MET A 12 -6.39 5.89 -4.75
CA MET A 12 -5.18 6.56 -5.18
C MET A 12 -4.52 5.69 -6.25
N ASN A 13 -4.13 6.31 -7.36
CA ASN A 13 -3.43 5.63 -8.45
C ASN A 13 -1.99 5.23 -8.11
N LYS A 14 -1.62 5.24 -6.83
CA LYS A 14 -0.27 5.00 -6.32
C LYS A 14 -0.23 3.76 -5.45
N TYR A 15 0.91 3.07 -5.47
CA TYR A 15 1.17 1.94 -4.61
C TYR A 15 1.66 2.43 -3.24
N PHE A 16 1.10 1.89 -2.17
CA PHE A 16 1.39 2.30 -0.80
C PHE A 16 2.90 2.21 -0.45
N HIS A 17 3.56 1.14 -0.91
CA HIS A 17 4.99 0.91 -0.68
C HIS A 17 5.93 1.83 -1.47
N LEU A 18 5.39 2.64 -2.40
CA LEU A 18 6.14 3.64 -3.17
C LEU A 18 5.85 5.07 -2.70
N LEU A 19 5.10 5.26 -1.62
CA LEU A 19 4.93 6.57 -1.02
C LEU A 19 6.28 7.05 -0.44
N THR A 20 6.62 8.30 -0.74
CA THR A 20 7.66 9.03 0.00
C THR A 20 7.23 9.26 1.45
N ASP A 21 8.15 9.64 2.33
CA ASP A 21 7.83 9.92 3.72
C ASP A 21 6.89 11.12 3.88
N GLU A 22 7.00 12.11 2.99
CA GLU A 22 6.07 13.25 2.93
C GLU A 22 4.66 12.80 2.52
N GLU A 23 4.54 12.00 1.46
CA GLU A 23 3.25 11.48 1.01
C GLU A 23 2.62 10.51 2.01
N PHE A 24 3.44 9.71 2.69
CA PHE A 24 2.99 8.84 3.76
C PHE A 24 2.46 9.65 4.95
N SER A 25 3.20 10.69 5.37
CA SER A 25 2.76 11.61 6.43
C SER A 25 1.42 12.27 6.08
N GLN A 26 1.28 12.75 4.84
CA GLN A 26 0.03 13.31 4.35
C GLN A 26 -1.11 12.28 4.32
N ALA A 27 -0.84 11.04 3.92
CA ALA A 27 -1.83 9.98 3.91
C ALA A 27 -2.31 9.63 5.33
N VAL A 28 -1.40 9.61 6.30
CA VAL A 28 -1.72 9.41 7.72
C VAL A 28 -2.56 10.57 8.26
N GLU A 29 -2.19 11.81 7.95
CA GLU A 29 -2.94 13.01 8.37
C GLU A 29 -4.36 13.02 7.78
N GLN A 30 -4.50 12.53 6.54
CA GLN A 30 -5.78 12.34 5.86
C GLN A 30 -6.54 11.06 6.28
N LYS A 31 -6.01 10.30 7.25
CA LYS A 31 -6.60 9.03 7.74
C LYS A 31 -6.90 8.03 6.61
N LYS A 32 -6.03 7.97 5.59
CA LYS A 32 -6.15 7.02 4.49
C LYS A 32 -5.96 5.59 4.97
N GLN A 33 -6.73 4.69 4.38
CA GLN A 33 -6.62 3.26 4.62
C GLN A 33 -5.79 2.61 3.53
N TYR A 34 -5.22 1.43 3.80
CA TYR A 34 -4.48 0.68 2.78
C TYR A 34 -5.31 0.33 1.54
N SER A 35 -6.63 0.13 1.72
CA SER A 35 -7.60 -0.06 0.64
C SER A 35 -7.74 1.15 -0.30
N ASP A 36 -7.33 2.34 0.14
CA ASP A 36 -7.28 3.53 -0.72
C ASP A 36 -6.12 3.47 -1.72
N PHE A 37 -5.20 2.50 -1.64
CA PHE A 37 -4.03 2.41 -2.52
C PHE A 37 -4.11 1.23 -3.49
N LYS A 38 -3.29 1.28 -4.54
CA LYS A 38 -3.16 0.16 -5.48
C LYS A 38 -2.35 -0.98 -4.88
N GLN A 39 -2.84 -2.19 -5.09
CA GLN A 39 -2.10 -3.41 -4.81
C GLN A 39 -1.21 -3.76 -6.01
N PRO A 40 0.08 -4.10 -5.80
CA PRO A 40 0.94 -4.53 -6.89
C PRO A 40 0.48 -5.86 -7.48
N SER A 41 0.37 -5.94 -8.81
CA SER A 41 0.02 -7.18 -9.53
C SER A 41 1.05 -8.28 -9.39
N TRP A 42 2.29 -7.92 -9.06
CA TRP A 42 3.40 -8.86 -8.87
C TRP A 42 3.40 -9.53 -7.49
N CYS A 43 2.59 -9.05 -6.54
CA CYS A 43 2.50 -9.67 -5.22
C CYS A 43 1.42 -10.75 -5.24
N SER A 44 1.83 -12.00 -5.04
CA SER A 44 0.91 -13.16 -5.00
C SER A 44 0.09 -13.25 -3.71
N TYR A 45 0.30 -12.36 -2.73
CA TYR A 45 -0.44 -12.39 -1.47
C TYR A 45 -1.89 -11.91 -1.70
N PRO A 46 -2.91 -12.73 -1.40
CA PRO A 46 -4.30 -12.30 -1.55
C PRO A 46 -4.58 -11.14 -0.60
N ASN A 47 -5.08 -10.01 -1.13
CA ASN A 47 -5.24 -8.78 -0.35
C ASN A 47 -3.91 -8.31 0.27
N ALA A 48 -2.85 -8.22 -0.52
CA ALA A 48 -1.51 -7.79 -0.11
C ALA A 48 -1.47 -6.50 0.73
N LEU A 49 -2.44 -5.60 0.60
CA LEU A 49 -2.60 -4.38 1.39
C LEU A 49 -3.60 -4.50 2.55
N ASN A 50 -3.95 -5.70 3.00
CA ASN A 50 -4.71 -5.93 4.22
C ASN A 50 -3.77 -5.99 5.43
N TYR A 51 -4.04 -5.22 6.47
CA TYR A 51 -3.18 -5.20 7.66
C TYR A 51 -3.17 -6.53 8.42
N ASN A 52 -4.32 -7.21 8.49
CA ASN A 52 -4.48 -8.42 9.30
C ASN A 52 -4.06 -9.70 8.56
N LEU A 53 -4.30 -9.75 7.25
CA LEU A 53 -4.13 -10.95 6.41
C LEU A 53 -3.50 -10.59 5.06
N GLY A 54 -2.58 -9.62 5.05
CA GLY A 54 -1.90 -9.18 3.83
C GLY A 54 -0.39 -9.32 3.94
N CYS A 55 0.32 -8.67 3.03
CA CYS A 55 1.78 -8.72 3.00
C CYS A 55 2.36 -7.64 3.92
N TRP A 56 2.90 -8.05 5.07
CA TRP A 56 3.52 -7.11 6.01
C TRP A 56 4.71 -6.36 5.41
N LYS A 57 5.51 -7.00 4.56
CA LYS A 57 6.62 -6.31 3.88
C LYS A 57 6.13 -5.13 3.00
N LEU A 58 4.93 -5.21 2.44
CA LEU A 58 4.32 -4.15 1.65
C LEU A 58 3.72 -3.04 2.53
N THR A 59 3.00 -3.40 3.59
CA THR A 59 2.42 -2.43 4.53
C THR A 59 3.47 -1.73 5.40
N GLU A 60 4.63 -2.36 5.61
CA GLU A 60 5.81 -1.74 6.23
C GLU A 60 6.68 -0.96 5.23
N ARG A 61 6.30 -0.91 3.94
CA ARG A 61 7.06 -0.26 2.86
C ARG A 61 8.51 -0.76 2.70
N LYS A 62 8.81 -2.00 3.11
CA LYS A 62 10.16 -2.62 3.06
C LYS A 62 10.51 -3.20 1.69
N VAL A 63 9.52 -3.46 0.84
CA VAL A 63 9.72 -3.96 -0.54
C VAL A 63 9.14 -2.97 -1.53
N LYS A 64 9.90 -2.67 -2.59
CA LYS A 64 9.46 -1.74 -3.65
C LYS A 64 9.17 -2.43 -4.97
N THR A 65 9.78 -3.58 -5.18
CA THR A 65 9.72 -4.35 -6.43
C THR A 65 9.62 -5.84 -6.15
N ILE A 66 9.28 -6.62 -7.19
CA ILE A 66 9.30 -8.09 -7.14
C ILE A 66 10.69 -8.64 -6.78
N SER A 67 11.77 -7.92 -7.10
CA SER A 67 13.15 -8.31 -6.78
C SER A 67 13.45 -8.22 -5.29
N ASP A 68 12.85 -7.27 -4.56
CA ASP A 68 12.96 -7.19 -3.10
C ASP A 68 12.21 -8.35 -2.42
N CYS A 69 11.30 -8.99 -3.16
CA CYS A 69 10.52 -10.15 -2.76
C CYS A 69 11.28 -11.48 -2.91
N LYS A 70 12.58 -11.47 -3.31
CA LYS A 70 13.41 -12.67 -3.59
C LYS A 70 13.35 -13.77 -2.53
N ASN A 71 13.14 -13.42 -1.26
CA ASN A 71 12.96 -14.35 -0.14
C ASN A 71 11.59 -14.19 0.54
N CYS A 72 10.53 -14.05 -0.23
CA CYS A 72 9.17 -14.05 0.31
C CYS A 72 8.67 -15.49 0.36
N GLU A 73 8.46 -16.00 1.57
CA GLU A 73 7.89 -17.33 1.83
C GLU A 73 6.54 -17.53 1.11
N CYS A 74 5.82 -16.45 0.85
CA CYS A 74 4.56 -16.46 0.11
C CYS A 74 4.70 -16.77 -1.40
N LYS A 75 5.92 -16.80 -1.96
CA LYS A 75 6.17 -17.33 -3.31
C LYS A 75 6.37 -18.85 -3.34
N GLN A 76 6.62 -19.49 -2.19
CA GLN A 76 7.01 -20.90 -2.14
C GLN A 76 5.81 -21.87 -2.04
N GLY A 77 4.59 -21.42 -2.32
CA GLY A 77 3.37 -22.20 -2.10
C GLY A 77 2.30 -22.07 -3.19
N SER A 78 2.69 -22.08 -4.47
CA SER A 78 1.76 -22.29 -5.60
C SER A 78 2.28 -23.39 -6.51
#